data_AF-A0A968K6J4-F1
#
_entry.id   AF-A0A968K6J4-F1
#
_cell.length_a   1.000
_cell.length_b   1.000
_cell.length_c   1.000
_cell.angle_alpha   90.00
_cell.angle_beta   90.00
_cell.angle_gamma   90.00
#
_symmetry.space_group_name_H-M   'P 1'
#
loop_
_entity.id
_entity.type
_entity.pdbx_description
1 polymer ?
#
loop_
_entity_poly.entity_id
_entity_poly.type
_entity_poly.pdbx_seq_one_letter_code
_entity_poly.pdbx_strand_id
1 'polypeptide(L)'
;LNERNTVVVFGDFGNRGLSSEEDAVFPVRLDIVEDETPLLLIGPGGQEFNAVGLSWETDSSPYDSGPKLVGAKLNFVGDESLGEGGVSVSDSMGILPNDEFALYDEGDFRIRVLTTGGFSPDGVTGVHPDMYEDFFRIHVNATDGETILLEKVGVEYAVAGGTLRVVGLSDLGQKENPDQGIYYDDCYAEDRDNYIDIILVGDEEAARNVLFVEIPSLEGGYSAFYNPGGPGPEPFEGIRYTAPGPPDLEPVIIALDDPMRVDRVAP
;
A
#
# COMPACT_ATOMS: atom_id res chain seq x y z
N LEU A 1 9.53 -1.81 14.87
CA LEU A 1 8.19 -2.33 15.26
C LEU A 1 7.17 -1.20 15.30
N ASN A 2 6.97 -0.55 14.15
CA ASN A 2 5.92 0.44 13.95
C ASN A 2 4.91 0.06 12.83
N GLU A 3 5.03 -1.12 12.22
CA GLU A 3 4.04 -1.74 11.34
C GLU A 3 2.82 -2.24 12.16
N ARG A 4 2.01 -1.32 12.71
CA ARG A 4 0.87 -1.63 13.60
C ARG A 4 -0.43 -0.93 13.18
N ASN A 5 -0.56 -0.68 11.89
CA ASN A 5 -1.69 -0.04 11.23
C ASN A 5 -2.80 -1.04 10.83
N THR A 6 -2.62 -2.34 11.04
CA THR A 6 -3.58 -3.39 10.68
C THR A 6 -4.14 -4.11 11.90
N VAL A 7 -5.44 -4.37 11.89
CA VAL A 7 -6.08 -5.34 12.80
C VAL A 7 -6.18 -6.67 12.08
N VAL A 8 -5.54 -7.71 12.62
CA VAL A 8 -5.60 -9.08 12.08
C VAL A 8 -6.56 -9.91 12.91
N VAL A 9 -7.53 -10.55 12.25
CA VAL A 9 -8.50 -11.45 12.89
C VAL A 9 -8.35 -12.85 12.29
N PHE A 10 -8.35 -13.87 13.14
CA PHE A 10 -8.25 -15.27 12.73
C PHE A 10 -9.55 -16.01 13.01
N GLY A 11 -10.04 -16.76 12.02
CA GLY A 11 -11.22 -17.60 12.13
C GLY A 11 -11.71 -18.11 10.78
N ASP A 12 -12.71 -18.98 10.81
CA ASP A 12 -13.35 -19.54 9.62
C ASP A 12 -14.45 -18.61 9.12
N PHE A 13 -14.05 -17.46 8.55
CA PHE A 13 -14.97 -16.40 8.17
C PHE A 13 -15.36 -16.38 6.70
N GLY A 14 -14.89 -17.33 5.88
CA GLY A 14 -15.05 -17.20 4.43
C GLY A 14 -15.13 -18.51 3.65
N ASN A 15 -15.86 -18.48 2.54
CA ASN A 15 -15.74 -19.42 1.44
C ASN A 15 -15.47 -18.67 0.12
N ARG A 16 -15.57 -19.35 -1.03
CA ARG A 16 -15.34 -18.74 -2.35
C ARG A 16 -16.61 -18.15 -3.00
N GLY A 17 -17.67 -17.98 -2.23
CA GLY A 17 -18.96 -17.48 -2.73
C GLY A 17 -18.90 -16.01 -3.14
N LEU A 18 -19.63 -15.65 -4.19
CA LEU A 18 -19.95 -14.25 -4.50
C LEU A 18 -20.98 -13.76 -3.48
N SER A 19 -20.99 -12.48 -3.11
CA SER A 19 -21.93 -11.96 -2.11
C SER A 19 -23.40 -12.11 -2.50
N SER A 20 -23.67 -12.29 -3.79
CA SER A 20 -25.01 -12.56 -4.35
C SER A 20 -25.47 -14.02 -4.25
N GLU A 21 -24.60 -14.96 -3.88
CA GLU A 21 -24.92 -16.39 -3.78
C GLU A 21 -25.48 -16.75 -2.40
N GLU A 22 -26.51 -17.60 -2.36
CA GLU A 22 -27.22 -17.97 -1.12
C GLU A 22 -26.33 -18.67 -0.09
N ASP A 23 -25.31 -19.40 -0.55
CA ASP A 23 -24.37 -20.16 0.28
C ASP A 23 -23.04 -19.42 0.52
N ALA A 24 -22.93 -18.14 0.14
CA ALA A 24 -21.73 -17.35 0.39
C ALA A 24 -21.53 -17.10 1.89
N VAL A 25 -20.29 -17.28 2.33
CA VAL A 25 -19.85 -17.00 3.70
C VAL A 25 -18.71 -16.00 3.60
N PHE A 26 -18.86 -14.83 4.21
CA PHE A 26 -17.85 -13.78 4.32
C PHE A 26 -18.22 -12.85 5.49
N PRO A 27 -17.26 -12.13 6.10
CA PRO A 27 -17.56 -11.13 7.12
C PRO A 27 -18.35 -9.98 6.49
N VAL A 28 -19.45 -9.58 7.14
CA VAL A 28 -20.24 -8.39 6.74
C VAL A 28 -20.09 -7.23 7.71
N ARG A 29 -19.58 -7.51 8.92
CA ARG A 29 -19.40 -6.53 9.99
C ARG A 29 -18.30 -6.96 10.96
N LEU A 30 -17.50 -6.00 11.40
CA LEU A 30 -16.56 -6.12 12.50
C LEU A 30 -16.84 -4.99 13.50
N ASP A 31 -16.98 -5.33 14.77
CA ASP A 31 -17.14 -4.37 15.87
C ASP A 31 -15.98 -4.50 16.85
N ILE A 32 -15.42 -3.37 17.26
CA ILE A 32 -14.47 -3.33 18.38
C ILE A 32 -15.30 -3.17 19.66
N VAL A 33 -15.34 -4.22 20.48
CA VAL A 33 -16.13 -4.30 21.70
C VAL A 33 -15.28 -4.12 22.96
N GLU A 34 -15.93 -3.73 24.05
CA GLU A 34 -15.28 -3.62 25.36
C GLU A 34 -14.91 -5.01 25.91
N ASP A 35 -13.69 -5.14 26.41
CA ASP A 35 -13.21 -6.31 27.16
C ASP A 35 -12.24 -5.88 28.28
N GLU A 36 -11.55 -6.85 28.92
CA GLU A 36 -10.58 -6.57 29.99
C GLU A 36 -9.31 -5.85 29.50
N THR A 37 -9.05 -5.83 28.19
CA THR A 37 -7.86 -5.27 27.53
C THR A 37 -8.25 -4.56 26.22
N PRO A 38 -8.98 -3.43 26.28
CA PRO A 38 -9.57 -2.81 25.10
C PRO A 38 -8.49 -2.41 24.08
N LEU A 39 -8.82 -2.51 22.79
CA LEU A 39 -7.93 -2.08 21.72
C LEU A 39 -7.73 -0.55 21.79
N LEU A 40 -6.47 -0.14 21.91
CA LEU A 40 -6.06 1.26 21.91
C LEU A 40 -5.32 1.59 20.61
N LEU A 41 -5.71 2.69 19.98
CA LEU A 41 -4.95 3.33 18.92
C LEU A 41 -4.08 4.43 19.54
N ILE A 42 -2.94 4.69 18.93
CA ILE A 42 -2.07 5.81 19.31
C ILE A 42 -2.25 6.91 18.27
N GLY A 43 -2.65 8.09 18.73
CA GLY A 43 -2.81 9.30 17.94
C GLY A 43 -1.65 10.28 18.13
N PRO A 44 -1.77 11.51 17.59
CA PRO A 44 -0.73 12.53 17.67
C PRO A 44 -0.25 12.79 19.11
N GLY A 45 1.07 12.96 19.28
CA GLY A 45 1.68 13.21 20.58
C GLY A 45 1.56 12.05 21.57
N GLY A 46 1.38 10.82 21.09
CA GLY A 46 1.23 9.63 21.94
C GLY A 46 -0.15 9.49 22.58
N GLN A 47 -1.13 10.30 22.16
CA GLN A 47 -2.47 10.27 22.74
C GLN A 47 -3.14 8.91 22.48
N GLU A 48 -3.49 8.19 23.55
CA GLU A 48 -4.26 6.97 23.44
C GLU A 48 -5.73 7.27 23.08
N PHE A 49 -6.25 6.51 22.12
CA PHE A 49 -7.64 6.52 21.70
C PHE A 49 -8.24 5.13 21.89
N ASN A 50 -9.28 5.02 22.71
CA ASN A 50 -10.00 3.76 22.89
C ASN A 50 -10.83 3.47 21.64
N ALA A 51 -10.52 2.38 20.95
CA ALA A 51 -11.16 1.99 19.70
C ALA A 51 -12.54 1.35 19.88
N VAL A 52 -12.98 1.09 21.13
CA VAL A 52 -14.29 0.52 21.42
C VAL A 52 -15.40 1.37 20.81
N GLY A 53 -16.31 0.71 20.09
CA GLY A 53 -17.42 1.34 19.38
C GLY A 53 -17.11 1.68 17.92
N LEU A 54 -15.85 1.59 17.48
CA LEU A 54 -15.56 1.58 16.04
C LEU A 54 -16.07 0.29 15.40
N SER A 55 -16.52 0.40 14.16
CA SER A 55 -17.00 -0.72 13.37
C SER A 55 -16.64 -0.56 11.90
N TRP A 56 -16.62 -1.69 11.20
CA TRP A 56 -16.46 -1.79 9.76
C TRP A 56 -17.57 -2.69 9.20
N GLU A 57 -18.08 -2.37 8.02
CA GLU A 57 -19.12 -3.13 7.33
C GLU A 57 -18.77 -3.29 5.85
N THR A 58 -19.22 -4.40 5.26
CA THR A 58 -19.16 -4.65 3.81
C THR A 58 -20.35 -5.49 3.36
N ASP A 59 -20.76 -5.32 2.11
CA ASP A 59 -21.73 -6.15 1.39
C ASP A 59 -21.08 -6.94 0.23
N SER A 60 -19.74 -6.88 0.12
CA SER A 60 -18.95 -7.54 -0.91
C SER A 60 -17.95 -8.52 -0.32
N SER A 61 -17.78 -9.65 -1.00
CA SER A 61 -16.69 -10.58 -0.77
C SER A 61 -15.48 -10.23 -1.65
N PRO A 62 -14.28 -10.74 -1.33
CA PRO A 62 -13.11 -10.63 -2.22
C PRO A 62 -13.30 -11.28 -3.60
N TYR A 63 -14.37 -12.05 -3.80
CA TYR A 63 -14.73 -12.66 -5.08
C TYR A 63 -15.64 -11.75 -5.92
N ASP A 64 -16.24 -10.72 -5.32
CA ASP A 64 -17.03 -9.72 -6.03
C ASP A 64 -16.15 -8.56 -6.53
N SER A 65 -15.23 -8.10 -5.68
CA SER A 65 -14.29 -7.03 -5.96
C SER A 65 -12.99 -7.27 -5.20
N GLY A 66 -11.86 -7.07 -5.86
CA GLY A 66 -10.55 -7.14 -5.23
C GLY A 66 -10.26 -5.95 -4.32
N PRO A 67 -8.99 -5.81 -3.92
CA PRO A 67 -8.60 -4.87 -2.89
C PRO A 67 -8.50 -3.44 -3.45
N LYS A 68 -8.55 -2.46 -2.54
CA LYS A 68 -8.59 -1.03 -2.85
C LYS A 68 -7.75 -0.22 -1.85
N LEU A 69 -7.50 1.04 -2.17
CA LEU A 69 -6.85 1.98 -1.28
C LEU A 69 -7.84 2.43 -0.18
N VAL A 70 -7.30 2.77 0.99
CA VAL A 70 -8.05 3.32 2.13
C VAL A 70 -7.41 4.57 2.73
N GLY A 71 -6.32 5.03 2.12
CA GLY A 71 -5.59 6.21 2.56
C GLY A 71 -4.29 6.38 1.79
N ALA A 72 -3.91 7.61 1.50
CA ALA A 72 -2.59 7.94 0.99
C ALA A 72 -2.04 9.15 1.75
N LYS A 73 -0.76 9.11 2.09
CA LYS A 73 -0.10 10.20 2.83
C LYS A 73 1.28 10.49 2.27
N LEU A 74 1.52 11.76 1.93
CA LEU A 74 2.81 12.27 1.50
C LEU A 74 3.62 12.77 2.71
N ASN A 75 4.81 12.22 2.90
CA ASN A 75 5.78 12.67 3.90
C ASN A 75 7.13 12.95 3.22
N PHE A 76 8.01 13.68 3.91
CA PHE A 76 9.44 13.59 3.61
C PHE A 76 9.93 12.16 3.88
N VAL A 77 10.91 11.71 3.09
CA VAL A 77 11.64 10.47 3.37
C VAL A 77 12.30 10.58 4.75
N GLY A 78 13.08 11.65 4.97
CA GLY A 78 13.82 11.88 6.22
C GLY A 78 15.25 11.34 6.14
N ASP A 79 15.90 11.16 7.29
CA ASP A 79 17.30 10.70 7.38
C ASP A 79 17.44 9.25 7.86
N GLU A 80 16.34 8.60 8.26
CA GLU A 80 16.31 7.24 8.77
C GLU A 80 14.94 6.57 8.53
N SER A 81 14.91 5.24 8.46
CA SER A 81 13.71 4.43 8.20
C SER A 81 12.79 4.34 9.43
N LEU A 82 12.20 5.48 9.80
CA LEU A 82 11.26 5.57 10.92
C LEU A 82 9.94 4.87 10.59
N GLY A 83 9.69 3.75 11.23
CA GLY A 83 8.47 2.98 11.01
C GLY A 83 8.76 1.50 10.81
N GLU A 84 9.92 1.26 10.22
CA GLU A 84 10.38 -0.03 9.74
C GLU A 84 10.70 -1.03 10.84
N GLY A 85 10.56 -2.30 10.47
CA GLY A 85 11.05 -3.45 11.19
C GLY A 85 9.93 -4.25 11.83
N GLY A 86 9.91 -5.54 11.54
CA GLY A 86 8.96 -6.48 12.07
C GLY A 86 9.39 -7.16 13.38
N VAL A 87 8.69 -8.24 13.71
CA VAL A 87 9.17 -9.23 14.68
C VAL A 87 10.45 -9.85 14.13
N SER A 88 11.37 -10.32 14.99
CA SER A 88 12.70 -10.85 14.58
C SER A 88 12.70 -11.97 13.51
N VAL A 89 11.52 -12.47 13.15
CA VAL A 89 11.29 -13.44 12.08
C VAL A 89 11.48 -12.80 10.70
N SER A 90 11.08 -11.54 10.48
CA SER A 90 11.23 -10.86 9.18
C SER A 90 12.71 -10.71 8.78
N ASP A 91 13.58 -10.35 9.73
CA ASP A 91 15.04 -10.33 9.54
C ASP A 91 15.60 -11.70 9.13
N SER A 92 14.98 -12.80 9.60
CA SER A 92 15.43 -14.16 9.31
C SER A 92 14.94 -14.70 7.95
N MET A 93 13.96 -14.04 7.34
CA MET A 93 13.38 -14.43 6.05
C MET A 93 14.05 -13.74 4.85
N GLY A 94 15.01 -12.84 5.09
CA GLY A 94 15.74 -12.16 4.02
C GLY A 94 14.89 -11.19 3.21
N ILE A 95 13.83 -10.65 3.80
CA ILE A 95 12.93 -9.67 3.16
C ILE A 95 13.28 -8.23 3.55
N LEU A 96 14.12 -8.04 4.57
CA LEU A 96 14.63 -6.74 5.03
C LEU A 96 16.14 -6.60 4.72
N PRO A 97 16.67 -5.38 4.60
CA PRO A 97 15.93 -4.11 4.53
C PRO A 97 15.27 -3.92 3.16
N ASN A 98 14.09 -3.30 3.15
CA ASN A 98 13.25 -3.07 1.97
C ASN A 98 12.71 -1.62 1.89
N ASP A 99 13.18 -0.76 2.78
CA ASP A 99 12.88 0.67 2.77
C ASP A 99 13.54 1.40 1.59
N GLU A 100 13.16 2.66 1.39
CA GLU A 100 13.68 3.49 0.33
C GLU A 100 15.20 3.71 0.38
N PHE A 101 15.82 3.72 1.56
CA PHE A 101 17.27 3.91 1.70
C PHE A 101 18.05 2.66 1.29
N ALA A 102 17.45 1.47 1.44
CA ALA A 102 18.02 0.21 0.98
C ALA A 102 17.86 0.02 -0.53
N LEU A 103 16.73 0.46 -1.10
CA LEU A 103 16.40 0.26 -2.50
C LEU A 103 17.03 1.33 -3.40
N TYR A 104 17.06 2.58 -2.95
CA TYR A 104 17.40 3.74 -3.77
C TYR A 104 18.50 4.59 -3.16
N ASP A 105 19.34 5.18 -4.01
CA ASP A 105 20.36 6.15 -3.60
C ASP A 105 19.81 7.60 -3.60
N GLU A 106 18.49 7.76 -3.77
CA GLU A 106 17.77 9.02 -3.87
C GLU A 106 16.34 8.89 -3.30
N GLY A 107 15.76 10.00 -2.85
CA GLY A 107 14.39 10.05 -2.32
C GLY A 107 14.17 11.28 -1.45
N ASP A 108 13.32 12.21 -1.89
CA ASP A 108 12.97 13.42 -1.13
C ASP A 108 11.65 13.23 -0.38
N PHE A 109 10.69 12.57 -1.04
CA PHE A 109 9.34 12.36 -0.51
C PHE A 109 8.88 10.91 -0.70
N ARG A 110 7.99 10.47 0.18
CA ARG A 110 7.30 9.18 0.09
C ARG A 110 5.79 9.41 0.09
N ILE A 111 5.06 8.75 -0.79
CA ILE A 111 3.61 8.57 -0.64
C ILE A 111 3.39 7.17 -0.12
N ARG A 112 3.00 7.04 1.16
CA ARG A 112 2.57 5.76 1.72
C ARG A 112 1.09 5.55 1.41
N VAL A 113 0.77 4.51 0.67
CA VAL A 113 -0.61 4.10 0.38
C VAL A 113 -1.02 2.94 1.29
N LEU A 114 -2.20 3.02 1.88
CA LEU A 114 -2.80 2.00 2.74
C LEU A 114 -3.84 1.22 1.96
N THR A 115 -3.93 -0.08 2.22
CA THR A 115 -4.78 -1.00 1.46
C THR A 115 -5.83 -1.69 2.34
N THR A 116 -6.93 -2.15 1.75
CA THR A 116 -7.96 -2.94 2.46
C THR A 116 -7.49 -4.34 2.90
N GLY A 117 -6.30 -4.77 2.46
CA GLY A 117 -5.73 -6.10 2.74
C GLY A 117 -4.57 -6.38 1.80
N GLY A 118 -4.13 -7.65 1.71
CA GLY A 118 -3.00 -8.01 0.84
C GLY A 118 -3.24 -7.59 -0.62
N PHE A 119 -2.27 -6.87 -1.17
CA PHE A 119 -2.17 -6.45 -2.56
C PHE A 119 -1.10 -7.30 -3.23
N SER A 120 -1.46 -7.96 -4.32
CA SER A 120 -0.52 -8.73 -5.14
C SER A 120 -0.89 -8.62 -6.61
N PRO A 121 0.05 -8.77 -7.56
CA PRO A 121 -0.25 -8.68 -8.99
C PRO A 121 -1.31 -9.68 -9.47
N ASP A 122 -1.38 -10.84 -8.81
CA ASP A 122 -2.24 -11.95 -9.24
C ASP A 122 -2.80 -12.80 -8.09
N GLY A 123 -2.64 -12.39 -6.83
CA GLY A 123 -3.09 -13.14 -5.66
C GLY A 123 -2.08 -14.14 -5.10
N VAL A 124 -0.90 -14.24 -5.71
CA VAL A 124 0.15 -15.22 -5.40
C VAL A 124 1.55 -14.61 -5.40
N THR A 125 1.92 -13.89 -6.46
CA THR A 125 3.25 -13.28 -6.65
C THR A 125 3.40 -12.01 -5.81
N GLY A 126 4.64 -11.63 -5.51
CA GLY A 126 4.94 -10.39 -4.80
C GLY A 126 4.92 -9.18 -5.72
N VAL A 127 4.65 -8.00 -5.16
CA VAL A 127 4.81 -6.73 -5.86
C VAL A 127 6.30 -6.38 -5.87
N HIS A 128 6.81 -5.96 -7.03
CA HIS A 128 8.22 -5.61 -7.18
C HIS A 128 8.43 -4.09 -7.12
N PRO A 129 9.61 -3.63 -6.65
CA PRO A 129 9.98 -2.22 -6.63
C PRO A 129 9.86 -1.48 -7.97
N ASP A 130 9.96 -2.19 -9.10
CA ASP A 130 9.90 -1.62 -10.45
C ASP A 130 8.49 -1.63 -11.08
N MET A 131 7.47 -2.14 -10.39
CA MET A 131 6.10 -2.27 -10.92
C MET A 131 5.24 -1.00 -10.82
N TYR A 132 5.83 0.17 -10.51
CA TYR A 132 5.06 1.42 -10.41
C TYR A 132 4.20 1.67 -11.66
N GLU A 133 4.80 1.54 -12.86
CA GLU A 133 4.12 1.85 -14.13
C GLU A 133 3.04 0.83 -14.49
N ASP A 134 3.02 -0.33 -13.85
CA ASP A 134 2.02 -1.37 -14.08
C ASP A 134 0.74 -1.11 -13.30
N PHE A 135 0.81 -0.41 -12.16
CA PHE A 135 -0.30 -0.30 -11.21
C PHE A 135 -0.72 1.11 -10.86
N PHE A 136 0.19 2.08 -10.88
CA PHE A 136 -0.03 3.39 -10.28
C PHE A 136 0.18 4.53 -11.26
N ARG A 137 -0.50 5.64 -10.97
CA ARG A 137 -0.14 6.97 -11.46
C ARG A 137 -0.49 8.03 -10.42
N ILE A 138 0.22 9.15 -10.44
CA ILE A 138 -0.01 10.25 -9.48
C ILE A 138 -0.57 11.47 -10.21
N HIS A 139 -1.61 12.06 -9.64
CA HIS A 139 -2.22 13.29 -10.12
C HIS A 139 -1.57 14.49 -9.43
N VAL A 140 -1.11 15.46 -10.20
CA VAL A 140 -0.49 16.69 -9.69
C VAL A 140 -1.00 17.92 -10.45
N ASN A 141 -0.99 19.09 -9.80
CA ASN A 141 -1.22 20.35 -10.52
C ASN A 141 0.02 20.75 -11.33
N ALA A 142 -0.13 20.97 -12.63
CA ALA A 142 0.87 21.57 -13.48
C ALA A 142 0.94 23.09 -13.30
N THR A 143 1.97 23.72 -13.89
CA THR A 143 2.25 25.15 -13.75
C THR A 143 1.15 26.07 -14.31
N ASP A 144 0.32 25.57 -15.22
CA ASP A 144 -0.82 26.27 -15.81
C ASP A 144 -2.15 26.01 -15.06
N GLY A 145 -2.11 25.19 -14.01
CA GLY A 145 -3.27 24.81 -13.21
C GLY A 145 -4.06 23.61 -13.76
N GLU A 146 -3.61 22.98 -14.86
CA GLU A 146 -4.17 21.69 -15.30
C GLU A 146 -3.67 20.55 -14.40
N THR A 147 -4.41 19.44 -14.37
CA THR A 147 -3.93 18.21 -13.73
C THR A 147 -3.15 17.39 -14.74
N ILE A 148 -1.92 17.00 -14.40
CA ILE A 148 -1.11 16.06 -15.17
C ILE A 148 -0.87 14.78 -14.36
N LEU A 149 -0.47 13.73 -15.08
CA LEU A 149 -0.20 12.41 -14.51
C LEU A 149 1.30 12.14 -14.50
N LEU A 150 1.84 11.77 -13.35
CA LEU A 150 3.13 11.10 -13.25
C LEU A 150 2.85 9.62 -13.53
N GLU A 151 3.24 9.13 -14.70
CA GLU A 151 2.96 7.74 -15.14
C GLU A 151 4.24 6.92 -15.34
N LYS A 152 5.40 7.60 -15.35
CA LYS A 152 6.68 6.99 -15.70
C LYS A 152 7.73 7.21 -14.63
N VAL A 153 8.44 6.13 -14.31
CA VAL A 153 9.61 6.16 -13.45
C VAL A 153 10.76 6.86 -14.19
N GLY A 154 11.55 7.64 -13.46
CA GLY A 154 12.73 8.29 -14.04
C GLY A 154 12.45 9.52 -14.92
N VAL A 155 11.19 9.90 -15.13
CA VAL A 155 10.81 11.09 -15.92
C VAL A 155 10.62 12.31 -15.01
N GLU A 156 11.28 13.41 -15.34
CA GLU A 156 11.04 14.71 -14.69
C GLU A 156 9.80 15.39 -15.27
N TYR A 157 8.79 15.59 -14.43
CA TYR A 157 7.56 16.26 -14.80
C TYR A 157 7.57 17.71 -14.28
N ALA A 158 7.10 18.65 -15.10
CA ALA A 158 6.90 20.02 -14.69
C ALA A 158 5.60 20.13 -13.88
N VAL A 159 5.73 20.50 -12.61
CA VAL A 159 4.64 20.60 -11.64
C VAL A 159 4.58 22.05 -11.14
N ALA A 160 3.43 22.52 -10.71
CA ALA A 160 3.35 23.83 -10.06
C ALA A 160 4.35 23.87 -8.87
N GLY A 161 5.25 24.86 -8.86
CA GLY A 161 6.29 24.97 -7.85
C GLY A 161 7.63 24.31 -8.19
N GLY A 162 7.75 23.56 -9.30
CA GLY A 162 9.04 22.99 -9.72
C GLY A 162 8.90 21.70 -10.52
N THR A 163 9.61 20.67 -10.09
CA THR A 163 9.65 19.36 -10.74
C THR A 163 9.39 18.24 -9.75
N LEU A 164 8.78 17.17 -10.23
CA LEU A 164 8.70 15.89 -9.53
C LEU A 164 9.06 14.75 -10.48
N ARG A 165 9.66 13.71 -9.92
CA ARG A 165 9.99 12.46 -10.61
C ARG A 165 9.72 11.28 -9.70
N VAL A 166 9.15 10.23 -10.25
CA VAL A 166 8.95 8.95 -9.56
C VAL A 166 10.25 8.15 -9.64
N VAL A 167 10.67 7.58 -8.51
CA VAL A 167 11.86 6.72 -8.39
C VAL A 167 11.47 5.25 -8.48
N GLY A 168 10.40 4.85 -7.81
CA GLY A 168 9.91 3.46 -7.78
C GLY A 168 9.07 3.19 -6.53
N LEU A 169 8.83 1.91 -6.25
CA LEU A 169 8.12 1.44 -5.05
C LEU A 169 9.11 0.97 -3.97
N SER A 170 8.77 1.13 -2.70
CA SER A 170 9.51 0.58 -1.53
C SER A 170 8.53 0.02 -0.49
N ASP A 171 9.06 -0.49 0.63
CA ASP A 171 8.30 -1.26 1.63
C ASP A 171 7.65 -2.49 0.99
N LEU A 172 8.49 -3.27 0.30
CA LEU A 172 8.11 -4.52 -0.36
C LEU A 172 9.13 -5.60 0.00
N GLY A 173 10.24 -5.69 -0.70
CA GLY A 173 11.31 -6.65 -0.44
C GLY A 173 12.67 -6.08 -0.82
N GLN A 174 13.69 -6.93 -0.84
CA GLN A 174 15.06 -6.49 -1.08
C GLN A 174 15.28 -5.98 -2.51
N LYS A 175 16.22 -5.04 -2.66
CA LYS A 175 16.72 -4.58 -3.96
C LYS A 175 17.20 -5.74 -4.82
N GLU A 176 16.89 -5.72 -6.12
CA GLU A 176 17.37 -6.72 -7.08
C GLU A 176 18.89 -6.87 -6.98
N ASN A 177 19.33 -8.12 -6.80
CA ASN A 177 20.74 -8.46 -6.70
C ASN A 177 20.97 -9.90 -7.17
N PRO A 178 21.19 -10.10 -8.47
CA PRO A 178 21.41 -11.42 -9.06
C PRO A 178 22.60 -12.16 -8.44
N ASP A 179 23.64 -11.46 -7.97
CA ASP A 179 24.81 -12.06 -7.33
C ASP A 179 24.48 -12.67 -5.96
N GLN A 180 23.39 -12.22 -5.33
CA GLN A 180 22.85 -12.74 -4.07
C GLN A 180 21.60 -13.60 -4.27
N GLY A 181 21.20 -13.85 -5.53
CA GLY A 181 20.03 -14.66 -5.85
C GLY A 181 18.69 -13.94 -5.65
N ILE A 182 18.70 -12.60 -5.60
CA ILE A 182 17.50 -11.77 -5.49
C ILE A 182 17.13 -11.33 -6.90
N TYR A 183 15.99 -11.81 -7.39
CA TYR A 183 15.45 -11.51 -8.72
C TYR A 183 14.04 -10.98 -8.58
N TYR A 184 13.68 -10.02 -9.42
CA TYR A 184 12.31 -9.55 -9.57
C TYR A 184 11.56 -10.47 -10.53
N ASP A 185 11.33 -11.71 -10.08
CA ASP A 185 10.58 -12.74 -10.79
C ASP A 185 9.49 -13.36 -9.89
N ASP A 186 8.79 -14.40 -10.35
CA ASP A 186 7.72 -15.05 -9.59
C ASP A 186 8.16 -15.60 -8.21
N CYS A 187 9.47 -15.69 -7.94
CA CYS A 187 10.03 -16.12 -6.65
C CYS A 187 10.41 -14.94 -5.73
N TYR A 188 10.19 -13.70 -6.16
CA TYR A 188 10.47 -12.52 -5.36
C TYR A 188 9.72 -12.56 -4.02
N ALA A 189 10.45 -12.30 -2.94
CA ALA A 189 9.92 -12.32 -1.59
C ALA A 189 9.67 -10.88 -1.11
N GLU A 190 8.40 -10.48 -1.12
CA GLU A 190 7.94 -9.28 -0.40
C GLU A 190 7.64 -9.59 1.07
N ASP A 191 7.60 -8.56 1.90
CA ASP A 191 7.25 -8.59 3.32
C ASP A 191 5.74 -8.76 3.58
N ARG A 192 4.90 -8.49 2.58
CA ARG A 192 3.44 -8.63 2.56
C ARG A 192 2.73 -7.67 3.49
N ASP A 193 3.28 -6.46 3.62
CA ASP A 193 2.63 -5.40 4.38
C ASP A 193 1.33 -4.91 3.71
N ASN A 194 0.51 -4.22 4.49
CA ASN A 194 -0.76 -3.65 4.03
C ASN A 194 -0.59 -2.22 3.52
N TYR A 195 0.63 -1.82 3.19
CA TYR A 195 0.94 -0.54 2.62
C TYR A 195 2.11 -0.65 1.63
N ILE A 196 2.21 0.31 0.73
CA ILE A 196 3.28 0.41 -0.27
C ILE A 196 3.75 1.87 -0.27
N ASP A 197 5.05 2.08 -0.35
CA ASP A 197 5.62 3.42 -0.46
C ASP A 197 5.97 3.73 -1.93
N ILE A 198 5.53 4.89 -2.42
CA ILE A 198 5.94 5.43 -3.72
C ILE A 198 6.96 6.54 -3.48
N ILE A 199 8.17 6.35 -3.99
CA ILE A 199 9.29 7.27 -3.74
C ILE A 199 9.39 8.31 -4.84
N LEU A 200 9.49 9.58 -4.42
CA LEU A 200 9.55 10.75 -5.29
C LEU A 200 10.79 11.58 -4.97
N VAL A 201 11.31 12.24 -6.00
CA VAL A 201 12.35 13.26 -5.89
C VAL A 201 11.93 14.53 -6.61
N GLY A 202 12.38 15.67 -6.12
CA GLY A 202 12.08 16.98 -6.71
C GLY A 202 11.89 18.10 -5.69
N ASP A 203 11.13 19.11 -6.08
CA ASP A 203 10.96 20.34 -5.30
C ASP A 203 9.82 20.20 -4.25
N GLU A 204 10.03 20.73 -3.04
CA GLU A 204 9.00 20.71 -2.00
C GLU A 204 7.72 21.46 -2.41
N GLU A 205 7.87 22.61 -3.08
CA GLU A 205 6.71 23.35 -3.61
C GLU A 205 5.94 22.53 -4.66
N ALA A 206 6.64 21.68 -5.42
CA ALA A 206 6.02 20.74 -6.36
C ALA A 206 5.32 19.58 -5.63
N ALA A 207 5.95 19.01 -4.61
CA ALA A 207 5.37 17.94 -3.79
C ALA A 207 4.04 18.35 -3.14
N ARG A 208 3.92 19.62 -2.73
CA ARG A 208 2.67 20.20 -2.19
C ARG A 208 1.52 20.27 -3.20
N ASN A 209 1.79 20.02 -4.48
CA ASN A 209 0.79 20.01 -5.55
C ASN A 209 0.32 18.60 -5.95
N VAL A 210 0.74 17.56 -5.21
CA VAL A 210 0.17 16.21 -5.32
C VAL A 210 -1.29 16.22 -4.87
N LEU A 211 -2.15 15.54 -5.62
CA LEU A 211 -3.59 15.49 -5.39
C LEU A 211 -4.08 14.08 -5.04
N PHE A 212 -3.76 13.12 -5.88
CA PHE A 212 -4.27 11.74 -5.80
C PHE A 212 -3.20 10.74 -6.19
N VAL A 213 -3.26 9.56 -5.59
CA VAL A 213 -2.72 8.34 -6.18
C VAL A 213 -3.88 7.59 -6.82
N GLU A 214 -3.70 7.16 -8.05
CA GLU A 214 -4.68 6.35 -8.75
C GLU A 214 -4.14 4.95 -9.00
N ILE A 215 -5.01 3.96 -8.81
CA ILE A 215 -4.88 2.63 -9.40
C ILE A 215 -5.88 2.58 -10.55
N PRO A 216 -5.44 2.71 -11.82
CA PRO A 216 -6.38 2.71 -12.94
C PRO A 216 -7.00 1.33 -13.19
N SER A 217 -6.34 0.26 -12.73
CA SER A 217 -6.74 -1.13 -12.91
C SER A 217 -6.96 -1.51 -14.39
N LEU A 218 -7.57 -2.67 -14.64
CA LEU A 218 -7.80 -3.23 -15.97
C LEU A 218 -8.59 -2.28 -16.89
N GLU A 219 -9.54 -1.51 -16.35
CA GLU A 219 -10.33 -0.55 -17.14
C GLU A 219 -9.47 0.60 -17.67
N GLY A 220 -8.46 1.02 -16.91
CA GLY A 220 -7.48 2.02 -17.32
C GLY A 220 -6.39 1.50 -18.24
N GLY A 221 -6.35 0.20 -18.54
CA GLY A 221 -5.29 -0.45 -19.30
C GLY A 221 -4.03 -0.77 -18.49
N TYR A 222 -4.15 -0.76 -17.16
CA TYR A 222 -3.11 -1.13 -16.19
C TYR A 222 -3.36 -2.54 -15.65
N SER A 223 -2.42 -3.07 -14.89
CA SER A 223 -2.62 -4.27 -14.10
C SER A 223 -3.55 -3.98 -12.91
N ALA A 224 -4.23 -5.01 -12.41
CA ALA A 224 -5.03 -4.93 -11.20
C ALA A 224 -4.33 -5.64 -10.05
N PHE A 225 -4.53 -5.14 -8.83
CA PHE A 225 -4.18 -5.90 -7.64
C PHE A 225 -5.25 -6.92 -7.31
N TYR A 226 -4.84 -8.00 -6.67
CA TYR A 226 -5.71 -9.08 -6.20
C TYR A 226 -5.43 -9.34 -4.72
N ASN A 227 -6.49 -9.73 -4.00
CA ASN A 227 -6.35 -10.34 -2.69
C ASN A 227 -5.78 -11.76 -2.82
N PRO A 228 -5.19 -12.33 -1.74
CA PRO A 228 -4.76 -13.72 -1.71
C PRO A 228 -5.85 -14.67 -2.23
N GLY A 229 -5.45 -15.61 -3.10
CA GLY A 229 -6.40 -16.50 -3.80
C GLY A 229 -6.84 -15.99 -5.17
N GLY A 230 -6.13 -15.02 -5.73
CA GLY A 230 -6.24 -14.57 -7.11
C GLY A 230 -5.75 -15.61 -8.13
N PRO A 231 -5.82 -15.30 -9.43
CA PRO A 231 -5.57 -16.23 -10.52
C PRO A 231 -4.18 -16.86 -10.53
N GLY A 232 -3.18 -16.21 -9.93
CA GLY A 232 -1.77 -16.51 -10.15
C GLY A 232 -1.34 -16.23 -11.61
N PRO A 233 -0.07 -16.50 -11.95
CA PRO A 233 0.43 -16.25 -13.30
C PRO A 233 -0.16 -17.22 -14.34
N GLU A 234 -0.55 -18.43 -13.92
CA GLU A 234 -1.14 -19.47 -14.77
C GLU A 234 -2.46 -20.01 -14.15
N PRO A 235 -3.61 -19.37 -14.41
CA PRO A 235 -4.89 -19.80 -13.85
C PRO A 235 -5.39 -21.12 -14.45
N PHE A 236 -6.04 -21.93 -13.61
CA PHE A 236 -6.69 -23.18 -14.01
C PHE A 236 -8.14 -22.92 -14.47
N GLU A 237 -8.52 -23.57 -15.57
CA GLU A 237 -9.88 -23.51 -16.07
C GLU A 237 -10.90 -24.05 -15.05
N GLY A 238 -12.02 -23.34 -14.88
CA GLY A 238 -13.10 -23.72 -13.98
C GLY A 238 -12.85 -23.43 -12.50
N ILE A 239 -11.71 -22.83 -12.14
CA ILE A 239 -11.44 -22.36 -10.79
C ILE A 239 -11.91 -20.92 -10.63
N ARG A 240 -12.58 -20.65 -9.51
CA ARG A 240 -12.92 -19.29 -9.07
C ARG A 240 -11.79 -18.73 -8.22
N TYR A 241 -11.39 -17.51 -8.56
CA TYR A 241 -10.35 -16.72 -7.91
C TYR A 241 -10.94 -15.44 -7.33
N THR A 242 -10.21 -14.78 -6.43
CA THR A 242 -10.57 -13.42 -6.02
C THR A 242 -10.65 -12.49 -7.24
N ALA A 243 -11.54 -11.52 -7.16
CA ALA A 243 -11.74 -10.56 -8.24
C ALA A 243 -10.56 -9.57 -8.31
N PRO A 244 -10.29 -8.98 -9.49
CA PRO A 244 -9.38 -7.86 -9.59
C PRO A 244 -9.90 -6.68 -8.77
N GLY A 245 -8.98 -5.90 -8.20
CA GLY A 245 -9.27 -4.61 -7.60
C GLY A 245 -9.85 -3.65 -8.63
N PRO A 246 -10.86 -2.84 -8.27
CA PRO A 246 -11.46 -1.88 -9.20
C PRO A 246 -10.51 -0.70 -9.43
N PRO A 247 -10.79 0.16 -10.42
CA PRO A 247 -10.17 1.47 -10.48
C PRO A 247 -10.41 2.23 -9.17
N ASP A 248 -9.37 2.89 -8.67
CA ASP A 248 -9.43 3.62 -7.40
C ASP A 248 -8.63 4.92 -7.47
N LEU A 249 -9.14 5.97 -6.83
CA LEU A 249 -8.56 7.30 -6.83
C LEU A 249 -8.53 7.83 -5.40
N GLU A 250 -7.39 7.65 -4.74
CA GLU A 250 -7.22 7.96 -3.32
C GLU A 250 -6.62 9.36 -3.15
N PRO A 251 -7.29 10.27 -2.42
CA PRO A 251 -6.73 11.59 -2.12
C PRO A 251 -5.47 11.46 -1.26
N VAL A 252 -4.46 12.27 -1.58
CA VAL A 252 -3.20 12.30 -0.83
C VAL A 252 -3.25 13.36 0.24
N ILE A 253 -3.06 12.95 1.50
CA ILE A 253 -2.86 13.88 2.61
C ILE A 253 -1.43 14.41 2.55
N ILE A 254 -1.29 15.74 2.42
CA ILE A 254 0.02 16.40 2.44
C ILE A 254 0.47 16.58 3.89
N ALA A 255 1.33 15.69 4.35
CA ALA A 255 1.85 15.62 5.72
C ALA A 255 3.35 15.99 5.77
N LEU A 256 3.70 17.09 5.10
CA LEU A 256 5.08 17.62 5.07
C LEU A 256 5.40 18.46 6.31
N ASP A 257 4.44 19.26 6.79
CA ASP A 257 4.62 20.14 7.96
C ASP A 257 4.33 19.44 9.29
N ASP A 258 3.39 18.49 9.28
CA ASP A 258 3.12 17.56 10.38
C ASP A 258 3.15 16.15 9.78
N PRO A 259 4.18 15.35 10.07
CA PRO A 259 4.32 14.01 9.49
C PRO A 259 3.16 13.06 9.82
N MET A 260 2.35 13.40 10.84
CA MET A 260 1.30 12.54 11.38
C MET A 260 1.84 11.12 11.65
N ARG A 261 3.08 11.05 12.16
CA ARG A 261 3.74 9.82 12.58
C ARG A 261 3.50 9.65 14.07
N VAL A 262 3.21 8.42 14.47
CA VAL A 262 3.04 8.06 15.87
C VAL A 262 4.17 7.12 16.25
N ASP A 263 4.80 7.37 17.40
CA ASP A 263 5.71 6.43 18.03
C ASP A 263 5.14 6.06 19.41
N ARG A 264 5.62 4.93 19.95
CA ARG A 264 5.27 4.50 21.31
C ARG A 264 6.34 4.91 22.33
N VAL A 265 7.32 5.72 21.92
CA VAL A 265 8.53 6.07 22.69
C VAL A 265 8.46 7.50 23.22
N ALA A 266 7.51 8.32 22.75
CA ALA A 266 7.24 9.64 23.28
C ALA A 266 6.69 9.57 24.72
N PRO A 267 7.21 10.41 25.64
CA PRO A 267 6.84 10.42 27.06
C PRO A 267 5.44 10.96 27.35
#